data_AF-A0A7S0A484-F1
#
_entry.id   AF-A0A7S0A484-F1
#
_cell.length_a   1.000
_cell.length_b   1.000
_cell.length_c   1.000
_cell.angle_alpha   90.00
_cell.angle_beta   90.00
_cell.angle_gamma   90.00
#
_symmetry.space_group_name_H-M   'P 1'
#
loop_
_entity.id
_entity.type
_entity.pdbx_description
1 polymer ?
#
loop_
_entity_poly.entity_id
_entity_poly.type
_entity_poly.pdbx_seq_one_letter_code
_entity_poly.pdbx_strand_id
1 'polypeptide(L)'
;ANAVATAAAGADLRPEALPVPVYHRSPSSKFRCLENVSLFTGACRTFFGVPEHQLFCTSDLAEGRDTQAVVQCIFALASRVEVMYPAFNGPRLIVPDHSECPDLDSSSESDGDGSA
;
A
#
# COMPACT_ATOMS: atom_id res chain seq x y z
N ALA A 1 4.75 29.44 9.74
CA ALA A 1 4.69 29.65 8.28
C ALA A 1 4.47 28.29 7.64
N ASN A 2 3.21 27.91 7.37
CA ASN A 2 2.92 26.64 6.70
C ASN A 2 2.35 26.93 5.32
N ALA A 3 3.05 26.44 4.31
CA ALA A 3 2.78 26.69 2.91
C ALA A 3 1.45 26.06 2.50
N VAL A 4 0.56 26.93 2.03
CA VAL A 4 -0.58 26.61 1.16
C VAL A 4 -0.03 26.50 -0.26
N ALA A 5 -0.22 25.37 -0.94
CA ALA A 5 0.09 25.25 -2.36
C ALA A 5 -0.94 24.35 -3.07
N THR A 6 -1.95 25.03 -3.62
CA THR A 6 -2.59 24.81 -4.93
C THR A 6 -2.72 23.38 -5.45
N ALA A 7 -3.93 22.83 -5.32
CA ALA A 7 -4.49 21.88 -6.27
C ALA A 7 -4.90 22.64 -7.53
N ALA A 8 -4.32 22.30 -8.68
CA ALA A 8 -4.85 22.68 -9.98
C ALA A 8 -4.72 21.49 -10.94
N ALA A 9 -5.88 21.05 -11.38
CA ALA A 9 -6.10 20.02 -12.38
C ALA A 9 -5.42 20.37 -13.71
N GLY A 10 -4.95 19.34 -14.41
CA GLY A 10 -4.47 19.48 -15.77
C GLY A 10 -3.56 18.31 -16.10
N ALA A 11 -4.08 17.38 -16.90
CA ALA A 11 -3.30 16.36 -17.56
C ALA A 11 -2.13 16.99 -18.31
N ASP A 12 -0.93 16.93 -17.76
CA ASP A 12 0.29 17.09 -18.55
C ASP A 12 1.45 16.35 -17.89
N LEU A 13 2.11 15.54 -18.71
CA LEU A 13 3.25 14.73 -18.35
C LEU A 13 4.44 15.64 -18.01
N ARG A 14 4.69 15.91 -16.72
CA ARG A 14 6.00 16.42 -16.27
C ARG A 14 6.58 15.52 -15.16
N PRO A 15 7.85 15.09 -15.28
CA PRO A 15 8.54 14.28 -14.29
C PRO A 15 8.97 15.16 -13.11
N GLU A 16 9.36 14.57 -11.98
CA GLU A 16 10.00 15.20 -10.80
C GLU A 16 9.11 15.59 -9.59
N ALA A 17 7.82 15.24 -9.53
CA ALA A 17 7.10 15.36 -8.26
C ALA A 17 6.09 14.22 -8.08
N LEU A 18 6.43 13.25 -7.23
CA LEU A 18 5.46 12.26 -6.76
C LEU A 18 4.30 13.01 -6.10
N PRO A 19 3.05 12.81 -6.55
CA PRO A 19 1.95 13.71 -6.23
C PRO A 19 1.26 13.37 -4.90
N VAL A 20 2.02 13.41 -3.81
CA VAL A 20 1.47 13.55 -2.45
C VAL A 20 2.11 14.78 -1.81
N PRO A 21 1.59 15.98 -2.13
CA PRO A 21 2.31 17.23 -1.87
C PRO A 21 2.38 17.63 -0.38
N VAL A 22 1.53 17.07 0.50
CA VAL A 22 1.50 17.42 1.92
C VAL A 22 1.21 16.18 2.76
N TYR A 23 2.04 15.92 3.77
CA TYR A 23 1.81 14.91 4.78
C TYR A 23 2.39 15.35 6.13
N HIS A 24 1.83 14.87 7.22
CA HIS A 24 2.33 15.13 8.57
C HIS A 24 3.50 14.19 8.88
N ARG A 25 4.72 14.72 9.02
CA ARG A 25 5.95 13.95 9.30
C ARG A 25 6.05 13.38 10.73
N SER A 26 5.40 14.02 11.70
CA SER A 26 5.34 13.56 13.09
C SER A 26 3.97 13.91 13.66
N PRO A 27 2.93 13.10 13.35
CA PRO A 27 1.58 13.34 13.85
C PRO A 27 1.53 13.02 15.35
N SER A 28 1.36 14.04 16.18
CA SER A 28 1.18 13.89 17.63
C SER A 28 -0.25 13.48 18.02
N SER A 29 -1.21 13.56 17.10
CA SER A 29 -2.61 13.24 17.33
C SER A 29 -3.13 12.20 16.34
N LYS A 30 -4.02 11.33 16.81
CA LYS A 30 -4.68 10.31 15.97
C LYS A 30 -5.33 10.94 14.73
N PHE A 31 -5.95 12.11 14.87
CA PHE A 31 -6.57 12.84 13.77
C PHE A 31 -5.59 13.13 12.61
N ARG A 32 -4.36 13.58 12.92
CA ARG A 32 -3.33 13.83 11.89
C ARG A 32 -2.84 12.53 11.23
N CYS A 33 -2.82 11.42 11.96
CA CYS A 33 -2.57 10.11 11.35
C CYS A 33 -3.67 9.73 10.36
N LEU A 34 -4.95 9.88 10.74
CA LEU A 34 -6.08 9.58 9.84
C LEU A 34 -6.05 10.45 8.58
N GLU A 35 -5.67 11.72 8.73
CA GLU A 35 -5.52 12.64 7.60
C GLU A 35 -4.44 12.15 6.62
N ASN A 36 -3.28 11.70 7.10
CA ASN A 36 -2.24 11.10 6.25
C ASN A 36 -2.74 9.87 5.48
N VAL A 37 -3.55 9.01 6.12
CA VAL A 37 -4.13 7.82 5.48
C VAL A 37 -5.12 8.19 4.39
N SER A 38 -5.98 9.18 4.66
CA SER A 38 -6.92 9.70 3.65
C SER A 38 -6.20 10.36 2.47
N LEU A 39 -5.08 11.04 2.73
CA LEU A 39 -4.23 11.62 1.67
C LEU A 39 -3.57 10.54 0.81
N PHE A 40 -3.09 9.46 1.43
CA PHE A 40 -2.51 8.32 0.71
C PHE A 40 -3.53 7.66 -0.22
N THR A 41 -4.72 7.31 0.29
CA THR A 41 -5.77 6.64 -0.49
C THR A 41 -6.30 7.54 -1.61
N GLY A 42 -6.46 8.84 -1.35
CA GLY A 42 -6.82 9.83 -2.36
C GLY A 42 -5.78 9.96 -3.48
N ALA A 43 -4.49 9.86 -3.14
CA ALA A 43 -3.42 9.88 -4.13
C ALA A 43 -3.37 8.62 -4.98
N CYS A 44 -3.55 7.45 -4.36
CA CYS A 44 -3.66 6.17 -5.08
C CYS A 44 -4.78 6.20 -6.12
N ARG A 45 -5.94 6.76 -5.76
CA ARG A 45 -7.08 6.93 -6.68
C ARG A 45 -6.79 7.92 -7.81
N THR A 46 -6.27 9.11 -7.47
CA THR A 46 -6.21 10.24 -8.39
C THR A 46 -5.00 10.18 -9.32
N PHE A 47 -3.85 9.75 -8.82
CA PHE A 47 -2.59 9.83 -9.55
C PHE A 47 -2.08 8.50 -10.07
N PHE A 48 -2.29 7.42 -9.30
CA PHE A 48 -1.86 6.08 -9.69
C PHE A 48 -2.96 5.25 -10.33
N GLY A 49 -4.19 5.77 -10.37
CA GLY A 49 -5.34 5.12 -10.98
C GLY A 49 -5.67 3.76 -10.36
N VAL A 50 -5.37 3.58 -9.07
CA VAL A 50 -5.71 2.35 -8.35
C VAL A 50 -7.24 2.22 -8.29
N PRO A 51 -7.80 1.07 -8.69
CA PRO A 51 -9.24 0.83 -8.64
C PRO A 51 -9.79 0.96 -7.21
N GLU A 52 -11.00 1.51 -7.07
CA GLU A 52 -11.59 1.79 -5.75
C GLU A 52 -11.84 0.51 -4.93
N HIS A 53 -12.08 -0.63 -5.57
CA HIS A 53 -12.21 -1.92 -4.90
C HIS A 53 -10.89 -2.47 -4.32
N GLN A 54 -9.75 -1.93 -4.74
CA GLN A 54 -8.42 -2.29 -4.20
C GLN A 54 -7.93 -1.26 -3.19
N LEU A 55 -8.68 -0.17 -2.95
CA LEU A 55 -8.38 0.81 -1.92
C LEU A 55 -8.98 0.36 -0.59
N PHE A 56 -8.27 0.61 0.49
CA PHE A 56 -8.75 0.36 1.85
C PHE A 56 -9.39 1.63 2.44
N CYS A 57 -10.26 1.46 3.44
CA CYS A 57 -10.84 2.57 4.18
C CYS A 57 -9.95 2.97 5.35
N THR A 58 -9.96 4.26 5.73
CA THR A 58 -9.09 4.78 6.81
C THR A 58 -9.24 4.01 8.13
N SER A 59 -10.44 3.52 8.43
CA SER A 59 -10.73 2.68 9.59
C SER A 59 -9.99 1.34 9.61
N ASP A 60 -9.72 0.76 8.45
CA ASP A 60 -9.18 -0.59 8.31
C ASP A 60 -7.73 -0.62 8.80
N LEU A 61 -7.00 0.46 8.55
CA LEU A 61 -5.66 0.68 9.08
C LEU A 61 -5.67 1.33 10.49
N ALA A 62 -6.57 2.28 10.74
CA ALA A 62 -6.58 3.03 12.00
C ALA A 62 -7.00 2.21 13.23
N GLU A 63 -7.95 1.30 13.03
CA GLU A 63 -8.49 0.41 14.07
C GLU A 63 -7.98 -1.04 13.87
N GLY A 64 -7.22 -1.30 12.81
CA GLY A 64 -6.70 -2.63 12.50
C GLY A 64 -7.78 -3.64 12.09
N ARG A 65 -8.91 -3.17 11.53
CA ARG A 65 -10.04 -4.05 11.17
C ARG A 65 -9.69 -4.99 10.02
N ASP A 66 -8.99 -4.47 9.03
CA ASP A 66 -8.60 -5.25 7.85
C ASP A 66 -7.23 -4.76 7.34
N THR A 67 -6.18 -5.34 7.93
CA THR A 67 -4.81 -5.07 7.48
C THR A 67 -4.50 -5.75 6.14
N GLN A 68 -5.26 -6.80 5.78
CA GLN A 68 -5.04 -7.52 4.53
C GLN A 68 -5.44 -6.65 3.33
N ALA A 69 -6.53 -5.89 3.43
CA ALA A 69 -6.92 -4.89 2.43
C ALA A 69 -5.84 -3.82 2.21
N VAL A 70 -5.16 -3.39 3.28
CA VAL A 70 -4.04 -2.43 3.19
C VAL A 70 -2.89 -3.03 2.38
N VAL A 71 -2.53 -4.28 2.66
CA VAL A 71 -1.47 -4.99 1.93
C VAL A 71 -1.83 -5.17 0.46
N GLN A 72 -3.06 -5.55 0.14
CA GLN A 72 -3.54 -5.68 -1.23
C GLN A 72 -3.47 -4.34 -1.99
N CYS A 73 -3.85 -3.24 -1.34
CA CYS A 73 -3.73 -1.89 -1.90
C CYS A 73 -2.27 -1.54 -2.24
N ILE A 74 -1.31 -1.91 -1.39
CA ILE A 74 0.12 -1.66 -1.63
C ILE A 74 0.62 -2.44 -2.85
N PHE A 75 0.22 -3.72 -2.98
CA PHE A 75 0.56 -4.51 -4.16
C PHE A 75 -0.07 -3.94 -5.44
N ALA A 76 -1.35 -3.56 -5.40
CA ALA A 76 -2.02 -2.92 -6.53
C ALA A 76 -1.32 -1.62 -6.96
N LEU A 77 -0.91 -0.79 -5.99
CA LEU A 77 -0.13 0.42 -6.26
C LEU A 77 1.22 0.08 -6.91
N ALA A 78 1.95 -0.92 -6.41
CA ALA A 78 3.23 -1.31 -6.98
C ALA A 78 3.12 -1.73 -8.45
N SER A 79 2.10 -2.55 -8.78
CA SER A 79 1.82 -2.94 -10.17
C SER A 79 1.47 -1.73 -11.05
N ARG A 80 0.75 -0.74 -10.52
CA ARG A 80 0.43 0.50 -11.26
C ARG A 80 1.67 1.35 -11.51
N VAL A 81 2.54 1.48 -10.52
CA VAL A 81 3.79 2.25 -10.65
C VAL A 81 4.69 1.65 -11.73
N GLU A 82 4.80 0.33 -11.80
CA GLU A 82 5.58 -0.35 -12.85
C GLU A 82 5.08 -0.04 -14.26
N VAL A 83 3.75 -0.03 -14.45
CA VAL A 83 3.13 0.28 -15.75
C VAL A 83 3.22 1.77 -16.09
N MET A 84 2.98 2.66 -15.12
CA MET A 84 2.96 4.10 -15.35
C MET A 84 4.35 4.74 -15.42
N TYR A 85 5.31 4.17 -14.69
CA TYR A 85 6.68 4.66 -14.58
C TYR A 85 7.67 3.55 -14.95
N PRO A 86 7.78 3.17 -16.24
CA PRO A 86 8.68 2.09 -16.67
C PRO A 86 10.16 2.40 -16.36
N ALA A 87 10.53 3.68 -16.28
CA ALA A 87 11.86 4.15 -15.89
C ALA A 87 12.13 4.12 -14.37
N PHE A 88 11.17 3.65 -13.56
CA PHE A 88 11.38 3.49 -12.12
C PHE A 88 12.36 2.34 -11.85
N ASN A 89 13.59 2.70 -11.46
CA ASN A 89 14.66 1.77 -11.10
C ASN A 89 14.64 1.35 -9.61
N GLY A 90 13.53 1.59 -8.91
CA GLY A 90 13.38 1.17 -7.52
C GLY A 90 13.04 -0.32 -7.36
N PRO A 91 13.02 -0.83 -6.13
CA PRO A 91 12.62 -2.20 -5.84
C PRO A 91 11.18 -2.45 -6.29
N ARG A 92 10.97 -3.55 -7.03
CA ARG A 92 9.65 -3.97 -7.52
C ARG A 92 9.07 -5.00 -6.57
N LEU A 93 7.84 -4.76 -6.13
CA LEU A 93 7.08 -5.73 -5.35
C LEU A 93 6.47 -6.72 -6.34
N ILE A 94 7.26 -7.73 -6.70
CA ILE A 94 6.79 -8.84 -7.53
C ILE A 94 5.97 -9.75 -6.63
N VAL A 95 4.68 -9.92 -6.94
CA VAL A 95 3.93 -11.05 -6.40
C VAL A 95 4.41 -12.26 -7.21
N PRO A 96 5.12 -13.23 -6.62
CA PRO A 96 5.45 -14.45 -7.34
C PRO A 96 4.14 -15.06 -7.80
N ASP A 97 4.06 -15.40 -9.09
CA ASP A 97 2.96 -16.21 -9.59
C ASP A 97 3.03 -17.53 -8.82
N HIS A 98 2.06 -17.81 -7.95
CA HIS A 98 2.07 -18.94 -7.01
C HIS A 98 1.94 -20.31 -7.72
N SER A 99 2.32 -20.38 -8.99
CA SER A 99 2.41 -21.61 -9.78
C SER A 99 3.38 -22.63 -9.19
N GLU A 100 4.28 -22.24 -8.28
CA GLU A 100 5.14 -23.17 -7.53
C GLU A 100 5.28 -22.71 -6.07
N CYS A 101 4.23 -22.86 -5.26
CA CYS A 101 4.43 -23.06 -3.83
C CYS A 101 4.77 -24.54 -3.62
N PRO A 102 6.04 -24.93 -3.41
CA PRO A 102 6.31 -26.24 -2.86
C PRO A 102 5.71 -26.26 -1.45
N ASP A 103 4.70 -27.11 -1.28
CA ASP A 103 4.05 -27.39 -0.01
C ASP A 103 5.14 -27.64 1.04
N LEU A 104 5.24 -26.75 2.02
CA LEU A 104 6.01 -27.00 3.22
C LEU A 104 5.27 -28.08 3.99
N ASP A 105 5.63 -29.33 3.70
CA ASP A 105 5.31 -30.52 4.47
C ASP A 105 5.44 -30.23 5.96
N SER A 106 4.31 -29.94 6.57
CA SER A 106 4.13 -29.88 8.01
C SER A 106 3.68 -31.26 8.48
N SER A 107 4.52 -32.28 8.29
CA SER A 107 4.30 -33.62 8.85
C SER A 107 5.54 -34.10 9.58
N SER A 108 5.54 -33.92 10.89
CA SER A 108 5.89 -35.00 11.83
C SER A 108 5.64 -34.51 13.25
N GLU A 109 4.37 -34.53 13.64
CA GLU A 109 4.01 -34.78 15.03
C GLU A 109 4.57 -36.16 15.40
N SER A 110 5.64 -36.18 16.19
CA SER A 110 6.16 -37.39 16.81
C SER A 110 5.33 -37.67 18.05
N ASP A 111 4.24 -38.42 17.88
CA ASP A 111 3.47 -38.98 18.98
C ASP A 111 4.38 -39.88 19.83
N GLY A 112 4.42 -39.58 21.12
CA GLY A 112 5.15 -40.35 22.12
C GLY A 112 4.49 -41.69 22.36
N ASP A 113 5.25 -42.76 22.20
CA ASP A 113 4.90 -44.06 22.74
C ASP A 113 5.50 -44.18 24.16
N GLY A 114 4.63 -44.02 25.16
CA GLY A 114 4.91 -44.40 26.52
C GLY A 114 4.61 -45.88 26.70
N SER A 115 5.66 -46.69 26.85
CA SER A 115 5.51 -48.09 27.25
C SER A 115 5.88 -48.26 28.73
N ALA A 116 4.96 -48.91 29.45
CA ALA A 116 5.00 -49.30 30.85
C ALA A 116 5.97 -50.45 31.14
#